data_AF-A0A7K2Z122-F1
#
_entry.id   AF-A0A7K2Z122-F1
#
_cell.length_a   1.000
_cell.length_b   1.000
_cell.length_c   1.000
_cell.angle_alpha   90.00
_cell.angle_beta   90.00
_cell.angle_gamma   90.00
#
_symmetry.space_group_name_H-M   'P 1'
#
loop_
_entity.id
_entity.type
_entity.pdbx_description
1 polymer ?
#
loop_
_entity_poly.entity_id
_entity_poly.type
_entity_poly.pdbx_seq_one_letter_code
_entity_poly.pdbx_strand_id
1 'polypeptide(L)'
;MRLSKRIRIRAGRELAPLGLTPAQAHAMKVLSHAERPLRMAELAARLEIVPRSATTVVDDLAARGLIERSTCDRDRRATLVALTDHGRAEFRRIRAIRQSAGAQVFDRLGERDRAELLRLLSLLAKDGDEAHSCARRSGS
;
A
#
# COMPACT_ATOMS: atom_id res chain seq x y z
N MET A 1 -7.06 -7.55 -19.81
CA MET A 1 -6.89 -6.12 -20.16
C MET A 1 -5.43 -5.74 -20.34
N ARG A 2 -5.00 -5.32 -21.55
CA ARG A 2 -3.60 -4.91 -21.82
C ARG A 2 -3.21 -3.59 -21.13
N LEU A 3 -4.19 -2.71 -20.88
CA LEU A 3 -3.98 -1.41 -20.20
C LEU A 3 -3.62 -1.58 -18.72
N SER A 4 -4.35 -2.41 -17.96
CA SER A 4 -4.07 -2.63 -16.53
C SER A 4 -2.67 -3.23 -16.31
N LYS A 5 -2.20 -4.10 -17.22
CA LYS A 5 -0.82 -4.62 -17.21
C LYS A 5 0.21 -3.52 -17.50
N ARG A 6 -0.04 -2.62 -18.45
CA ARG A 6 0.85 -1.49 -18.76
C ARG A 6 0.95 -0.48 -17.62
N ILE A 7 -0.17 -0.17 -16.96
CA ILE A 7 -0.21 0.68 -15.76
C ILE A 7 0.59 0.03 -14.63
N ARG A 8 0.41 -1.27 -14.38
CA ARG A 8 1.18 -2.01 -13.35
C ARG A 8 2.68 -2.05 -13.64
N ILE A 9 3.07 -2.32 -14.89
CA ILE A 9 4.48 -2.37 -15.30
C ILE A 9 5.13 -0.98 -15.18
N ARG A 10 4.42 0.09 -15.57
CA ARG A 10 4.93 1.46 -15.43
C ARG A 10 5.06 1.87 -13.96
N ALA A 11 4.04 1.62 -13.14
CA ALA A 11 4.10 1.85 -11.70
C ALA A 11 5.21 1.04 -11.00
N GLY A 12 5.48 -0.19 -11.47
CA GLY A 12 6.60 -1.00 -10.99
C GLY A 12 7.97 -0.45 -11.41
N ARG A 13 8.10 0.09 -12.63
CA ARG A 13 9.32 0.78 -13.09
C ARG A 13 9.56 2.10 -12.37
N GLU A 14 8.52 2.78 -11.92
CA GLU A 14 8.63 3.99 -11.08
C GLU A 14 9.02 3.67 -9.63
N LEU A 15 8.85 2.43 -9.17
CA LEU A 15 9.35 1.94 -7.89
C LEU A 15 10.82 1.49 -7.95
N ALA A 16 11.34 1.19 -9.13
CA ALA A 16 12.71 0.73 -9.33
C ALA A 16 13.79 1.74 -8.82
N PRO A 17 13.65 3.07 -9.00
CA PRO A 17 14.59 4.05 -8.45
C PRO A 17 14.63 4.10 -6.92
N LEU A 18 13.60 3.54 -6.26
CA LEU A 18 13.43 3.59 -4.81
C LEU A 18 13.98 2.33 -4.12
N GLY A 19 14.47 1.37 -4.92
CA GLY A 19 14.97 0.07 -4.44
C GLY A 19 13.92 -0.70 -3.64
N LEU A 20 12.63 -0.46 -3.87
CA LEU A 20 11.53 -1.12 -3.14
C LEU A 20 10.83 -2.14 -4.02
N THR A 21 10.58 -3.32 -3.48
CA THR A 21 9.70 -4.29 -4.12
C THR A 21 8.24 -3.84 -4.05
N PRO A 22 7.33 -4.35 -4.91
CA PRO A 22 5.90 -4.05 -4.82
C PRO A 22 5.30 -4.36 -3.44
N ALA A 23 5.73 -5.47 -2.81
CA ALA A 23 5.26 -5.86 -1.48
C ALA A 23 5.72 -4.87 -0.39
N GLN A 24 6.98 -4.43 -0.46
CA GLN A 24 7.53 -3.42 0.45
C GLN A 24 6.81 -2.07 0.29
N ALA A 25 6.57 -1.63 -0.94
CA ALA A 25 5.81 -0.41 -1.21
C ALA A 25 4.36 -0.51 -0.72
N HIS A 26 3.73 -1.68 -0.84
CA HIS A 26 2.39 -1.92 -0.31
C HIS A 26 2.38 -1.89 1.23
N ALA A 27 3.35 -2.51 1.89
CA ALA A 27 3.50 -2.46 3.34
C ALA A 27 3.64 -1.03 3.87
N MET A 28 4.50 -0.22 3.24
CA MET A 28 4.64 1.20 3.61
C MET A 28 3.33 1.96 3.41
N LYS A 29 2.58 1.69 2.32
CA LYS A 29 1.27 2.31 2.11
C LYS A 29 0.29 1.93 3.21
N VAL A 30 0.17 0.65 3.54
CA VAL A 30 -0.73 0.17 4.61
C VAL A 30 -0.39 0.83 5.95
N LEU A 31 0.89 0.86 6.32
CA LEU A 31 1.33 1.44 7.58
C LEU A 31 1.20 2.97 7.61
N SER A 32 1.34 3.66 6.47
CA SER A 32 1.14 5.12 6.41
C SER A 32 -0.31 5.56 6.63
N HIS A 33 -1.28 4.69 6.37
CA HIS A 33 -2.71 4.95 6.60
C HIS A 33 -3.20 4.38 7.94
N ALA A 34 -2.31 3.73 8.71
CA ALA A 34 -2.67 3.19 10.01
C ALA A 34 -2.60 4.30 11.07
N GLU A 35 -3.67 4.46 11.83
CA GLU A 35 -3.74 5.42 12.95
C GLU A 35 -2.92 4.96 14.17
N ARG A 36 -2.60 3.66 14.24
CA ARG A 36 -1.83 3.03 15.31
C ARG A 36 -0.85 2.01 14.74
N PRO A 37 0.20 1.63 15.51
CA PRO A 37 1.01 0.48 15.18
C PRO A 37 0.15 -0.78 14.94
N LEU A 38 0.50 -1.54 13.91
CA LEU A 38 -0.22 -2.75 13.53
C LEU A 38 0.47 -3.98 14.10
N ARG A 39 -0.29 -5.01 14.46
CA ARG A 39 0.30 -6.33 14.75
C ARG A 39 0.80 -6.96 13.45
N MET A 40 1.85 -7.78 13.52
CA MET A 40 2.36 -8.51 12.35
C MET A 40 1.27 -9.30 11.59
N ALA A 41 0.36 -9.96 12.32
CA ALA A 41 -0.75 -10.69 11.73
C ALA A 41 -1.76 -9.77 11.01
N GLU A 42 -2.01 -8.59 11.58
CA GLU A 42 -2.88 -7.58 10.97
C GLU A 42 -2.26 -7.01 9.68
N LEU A 43 -0.96 -6.76 9.69
CA LEU A 43 -0.23 -6.34 8.49
C LEU A 43 -0.26 -7.43 7.41
N ALA A 44 0.00 -8.69 7.76
CA ALA A 44 -0.03 -9.81 6.82
C ALA A 44 -1.41 -9.96 6.16
N ALA A 45 -2.49 -9.86 6.95
CA ALA A 45 -3.86 -9.92 6.45
C ALA A 45 -4.16 -8.77 5.46
N ARG A 46 -3.78 -7.53 5.80
CA ARG A 46 -3.98 -6.36 4.92
C ARG A 46 -3.14 -6.42 3.64
N LEU A 47 -2.02 -7.13 3.67
CA LEU A 47 -1.17 -7.35 2.51
C LEU A 47 -1.58 -8.56 1.67
N GLU A 48 -2.51 -9.38 2.16
CA GLU A 48 -2.95 -10.64 1.53
C GLU A 48 -1.78 -11.60 1.29
N ILE A 49 -0.84 -11.67 2.23
CA ILE A 49 0.33 -12.57 2.17
C ILE A 49 0.43 -13.44 3.41
N VAL A 50 1.13 -14.56 3.27
CA VAL A 50 1.41 -15.45 4.40
C VAL A 50 2.33 -14.76 5.43
N PRO A 51 2.20 -15.06 6.74
CA PRO A 51 2.96 -14.40 7.80
C PRO A 51 4.48 -14.43 7.63
N ARG A 52 5.01 -15.51 7.06
CA ARG A 52 6.44 -15.65 6.75
C ARG A 52 6.92 -14.58 5.77
N SER A 53 6.15 -14.34 4.70
CA SER A 53 6.47 -13.31 3.71
C SER A 53 6.34 -11.90 4.29
N ALA A 54 5.34 -11.67 5.15
CA ALA A 54 5.21 -10.40 5.86
C ALA A 54 6.43 -10.12 6.76
N THR A 55 6.96 -11.15 7.41
CA THR A 55 8.17 -11.04 8.24
C THR A 55 9.36 -10.58 7.41
N THR A 56 9.63 -11.21 6.26
CA THR A 56 10.70 -10.81 5.34
C THR A 56 10.54 -9.37 4.85
N VAL A 57 9.32 -8.96 4.46
CA VAL A 57 9.06 -7.58 4.02
C VAL A 57 9.36 -6.58 5.13
N VAL A 58 8.95 -6.87 6.36
CA VAL A 58 9.20 -6.00 7.52
C VAL A 58 10.69 -6.00 7.89
N ASP A 59 11.37 -7.15 7.85
CA ASP A 59 12.81 -7.25 8.12
C ASP A 59 13.60 -6.34 7.16
N ASP A 60 13.33 -6.45 5.86
CA ASP A 60 14.00 -5.65 4.84
C ASP A 60 13.77 -4.14 5.03
N LEU A 61 12.55 -3.75 5.39
CA LEU A 61 12.20 -2.35 5.64
C LEU A 61 12.77 -1.82 6.96
N ALA A 62 12.85 -2.66 7.98
CA ALA A 62 13.48 -2.32 9.26
C ALA A 62 15.00 -2.18 9.11
N ALA A 63 15.65 -3.05 8.35
CA ALA A 63 17.08 -2.95 8.02
C ALA A 63 17.43 -1.63 7.31
N ARG A 64 16.45 -1.05 6.60
CA ARG A 64 16.56 0.27 5.95
C ARG A 64 16.15 1.45 6.84
N GLY A 65 15.78 1.19 8.09
CA GLY A 65 15.30 2.22 9.03
C GLY A 65 13.98 2.88 8.61
N LEU A 66 13.17 2.20 7.79
CA LEU A 66 11.87 2.71 7.32
C LEU A 66 10.72 2.27 8.23
N ILE A 67 10.89 1.16 8.95
CA ILE A 67 9.93 0.60 9.89
C ILE A 67 10.62 0.33 11.21
N GLU A 68 9.88 0.48 12.30
CA GLU A 68 10.29 0.06 13.63
C GLU A 68 9.36 -1.04 14.18
N ARG A 69 9.93 -1.86 15.07
CA ARG A 69 9.23 -2.91 15.81
C ARG A 69 9.19 -2.54 17.28
N SER A 70 8.02 -2.72 17.89
CA SER A 70 7.86 -2.58 19.34
C SER A 70 7.04 -3.73 19.91
N THR A 71 7.20 -4.00 21.19
CA THR A 71 6.36 -4.96 21.91
C THR A 71 5.04 -4.30 22.30
N CYS A 72 3.94 -5.04 22.27
CA CYS A 72 2.67 -4.55 22.78
C CYS A 72 2.66 -4.60 24.32
N ASP A 73 2.32 -3.49 24.98
CA ASP A 73 2.25 -3.42 26.45
C ASP A 73 1.23 -4.40 27.05
N ARG A 74 0.14 -4.66 26.33
CA ARG A 74 -0.92 -5.59 26.74
C ARG A 74 -0.58 -7.06 26.47
N ASP A 75 0.40 -7.33 25.62
CA ASP A 75 0.78 -8.67 25.17
C ASP A 75 2.22 -8.66 24.67
N ARG A 76 3.16 -9.01 25.56
CA ARG A 76 4.60 -9.02 25.26
C ARG A 76 4.99 -10.01 24.16
N ARG A 77 4.12 -10.96 23.80
CA ARG A 77 4.36 -11.89 22.69
C ARG A 77 4.00 -11.29 21.33
N ALA A 78 3.28 -10.17 21.31
CA ALA A 78 2.88 -9.50 20.09
C ALA A 78 3.89 -8.43 19.66
N THR A 79 4.36 -8.57 18.43
CA THR A 79 5.17 -7.57 17.74
C THR A 79 4.25 -6.59 17.01
N LEU A 80 4.39 -5.32 17.36
CA LEU A 80 3.80 -4.18 16.68
C LEU A 80 4.80 -3.60 15.68
N VAL A 81 4.28 -3.08 14.57
CA VAL A 81 5.05 -2.45 13.51
C VAL A 81 4.44 -1.11 13.14
N ALA A 82 5.31 -0.13 12.93
CA ALA A 82 4.94 1.21 12.49
C ALA A 82 6.03 1.78 11.56
N LEU A 83 5.68 2.77 10.74
CA LEU A 83 6.71 3.54 10.03
C LEU A 83 7.50 4.37 11.05
N THR A 84 8.80 4.50 10.81
CA THR A 84 9.62 5.54 11.46
C THR A 84 9.30 6.92 10.86
N ASP A 85 9.80 8.00 11.46
CA ASP A 85 9.72 9.33 10.84
C ASP A 85 10.43 9.39 9.49
N HIS A 86 11.58 8.72 9.40
CA HIS A 86 12.31 8.53 8.15
C HIS A 86 11.46 7.77 7.13
N GLY A 87 10.82 6.68 7.52
CA GLY A 87 9.91 5.91 6.67
C GLY A 87 8.71 6.71 6.19
N ARG A 88 8.12 7.55 7.04
CA ARG A 88 7.03 8.48 6.67
C ARG A 88 7.50 9.51 5.65
N ALA A 89 8.67 10.13 5.88
CA ALA A 89 9.23 11.12 4.96
C ALA A 89 9.52 10.49 3.59
N GLU A 90 10.13 9.31 3.58
CA GLU A 90 10.46 8.59 2.36
C GLU A 90 9.19 8.16 1.61
N PHE A 91 8.18 7.64 2.31
CA PHE A 91 6.90 7.31 1.70
C PHE A 91 6.23 8.52 1.04
N ARG A 92 6.31 9.71 1.65
CA ARG A 92 5.79 10.95 1.05
C ARG A 92 6.52 11.32 -0.23
N ARG A 93 7.85 11.22 -0.27
CA ARG A 93 8.64 11.43 -1.51
C ARG A 93 8.22 10.47 -2.61
N ILE A 94 8.12 9.18 -2.26
CA ILE A 94 7.69 8.11 -3.19
C ILE A 94 6.31 8.42 -3.77
N ARG A 95 5.37 8.82 -2.92
CA ARG A 95 4.01 9.17 -3.33
C ARG A 95 4.00 10.36 -4.28
N ALA A 96 4.80 11.39 -4.02
CA ALA A 96 4.89 12.56 -4.89
C ALA A 96 5.42 12.20 -6.29
N ILE A 97 6.49 11.41 -6.36
CA ILE A 97 7.07 10.92 -7.64
C ILE A 97 6.04 10.11 -8.44
N ARG A 98 5.29 9.22 -7.76
CA ARG A 98 4.23 8.42 -8.40
C ARG A 98 3.06 9.26 -8.88
N GLN A 99 2.69 10.31 -8.15
CA GLN A 99 1.62 11.21 -8.57
C GLN A 99 2.02 11.99 -9.82
N SER A 100 3.26 12.52 -9.88
CA SER A 100 3.75 13.23 -11.06
C SER A 100 3.87 12.30 -12.27
N ALA A 101 4.33 11.07 -12.09
CA ALA A 101 4.48 10.11 -13.18
C ALA A 101 3.12 9.52 -13.65
N GLY A 102 2.18 9.33 -12.72
CA GLY A 102 0.81 8.93 -13.02
C GLY A 102 0.05 9.99 -13.82
N ALA A 103 0.25 11.29 -13.53
CA ALA A 103 -0.35 12.38 -14.29
C ALA A 103 0.00 12.28 -15.79
N GLN A 104 1.26 11.97 -16.11
CA GLN A 104 1.74 11.79 -17.50
C GLN A 104 1.03 10.69 -18.28
N VAL A 105 0.50 9.67 -17.60
CA VAL A 105 -0.28 8.60 -18.25
C VAL A 105 -1.63 9.11 -18.73
N PHE A 106 -2.21 10.08 -18.00
CA PHE A 106 -3.51 10.67 -18.29
C PHE A 106 -3.41 11.95 -19.13
N ASP A 107 -2.21 12.46 -19.42
CA ASP A 107 -2.02 13.70 -20.22
C ASP A 107 -2.54 13.59 -21.65
N ARG A 108 -2.84 12.37 -22.12
CA ARG A 108 -3.51 12.12 -23.40
C ARG A 108 -5.04 12.29 -23.33
N LEU A 109 -5.61 12.41 -22.13
CA LEU A 109 -7.04 12.60 -21.92
C LEU A 109 -7.31 14.09 -21.70
N GLY A 110 -8.24 14.64 -22.49
CA GLY A 110 -8.81 15.95 -22.23
C GLY A 110 -9.60 15.95 -20.92
N GLU A 111 -9.97 17.15 -20.44
CA GLU A 111 -10.66 17.33 -19.16
C GLU A 111 -11.96 16.53 -19.06
N ARG A 112 -12.74 16.49 -20.16
CA ARG A 112 -13.97 15.71 -20.26
C ARG A 112 -13.75 14.20 -20.10
N ASP A 113 -12.73 13.66 -20.76
CA ASP A 113 -12.43 12.23 -20.70
C ASP A 113 -11.87 11.84 -19.32
N ARG A 114 -11.11 12.73 -18.67
CA ARG A 114 -10.66 12.54 -17.29
C ARG A 114 -11.83 12.53 -16.31
N ALA A 115 -12.77 13.46 -16.44
CA ALA A 115 -13.96 13.51 -15.60
C ALA A 115 -14.81 12.24 -15.76
N GLU A 116 -15.00 11.76 -16.99
CA GLU A 116 -15.75 10.54 -17.24
C GLU A 116 -15.02 9.30 -16.72
N LEU A 117 -13.70 9.20 -16.90
CA LEU A 117 -12.91 8.11 -16.33
C LEU A 117 -13.00 8.09 -14.80
N LEU A 118 -12.92 9.24 -14.13
CA LEU A 118 -13.07 9.34 -12.67
C LEU A 118 -14.46 8.89 -12.22
N ARG A 119 -15.52 9.27 -12.96
CA ARG A 119 -16.89 8.83 -12.70
C ARG A 119 -17.02 7.31 -12.79
N LEU A 120 -16.50 6.70 -13.86
CA LEU A 120 -16.53 5.25 -14.07
C LEU A 120 -15.71 4.48 -13.02
N LEU A 121 -14.51 4.97 -12.68
CA LEU A 121 -13.69 4.36 -11.62
C LEU A 121 -14.36 4.46 -10.25
N SER A 122 -15.01 5.58 -9.94
CA SER A 122 -15.75 5.76 -8.69
C SER A 122 -16.95 4.83 -8.60
N LEU A 123 -17.63 4.57 -9.71
CA LEU A 123 -18.72 3.59 -9.79
C LEU A 123 -18.21 2.18 -9.45
N LEU A 124 -17.11 1.75 -10.10
CA LEU A 124 -16.52 0.43 -9.86
C LEU A 124 -15.88 0.28 -8.46
N ALA A 125 -15.38 1.38 -7.87
CA ALA A 125 -14.81 1.35 -6.52
C ALA A 125 -15.87 1.18 -5.43
N LYS A 126 -17.08 1.72 -5.61
CA LYS A 126 -18.21 1.55 -4.68
C LYS A 126 -18.64 0.09 -4.58
N ASP A 127 -18.68 -0.62 -5.70
CA ASP A 127 -19.03 -2.05 -5.74
C ASP A 127 -17.97 -2.92 -5.05
N GLY A 128 -16.70 -2.48 -5.08
CA GLY A 128 -15.60 -3.14 -4.38
C GLY A 128 -15.77 -3.07 -2.85
N ASP A 129 -16.15 -1.92 -2.29
CA ASP A 129 -16.28 -1.76 -0.83
C ASP A 129 -17.44 -2.58 -0.23
N GLU A 130 -18.55 -2.76 -0.97
CA GLU A 130 -19.67 -3.59 -0.51
C GLU A 130 -19.31 -5.08 -0.45
N ALA A 131 -18.57 -5.58 -1.45
CA ALA A 131 -18.08 -6.96 -1.50
C ALA A 131 -17.12 -7.27 -0.32
N HIS A 132 -16.28 -6.31 0.09
CA HIS A 132 -15.41 -6.45 1.27
C HIS A 132 -16.17 -6.29 2.60
N SER A 133 -17.36 -5.67 2.61
CA SER A 133 -18.20 -5.58 3.81
C SER A 133 -18.96 -6.88 4.09
N CYS A 134 -19.35 -7.62 3.05
CA CYS A 134 -20.07 -8.89 3.18
C CYS A 134 -19.17 -10.01 3.73
N ALA A 135 -17.91 -10.08 3.29
CA ALA A 135 -16.92 -11.06 3.78
C ALA A 135 -16.48 -10.86 5.24
N ARG A 136 -16.78 -9.70 5.86
CA ARG A 136 -16.44 -9.40 7.27
C ARG A 136 -17.53 -9.82 8.29
N ARG A 137 -18.74 -10.18 7.85
CA ARG A 137 -19.88 -10.50 8.74
C ARG A 137 -20.09 -11.99 9.01
N SER A 138 -19.36 -12.88 8.34
CA SER A 138 -19.54 -14.34 8.42
C SER A 138 -18.50 -15.08 9.28
N GLY A 139 -17.76 -14.36 10.13
CA GLY A 139 -16.85 -14.96 11.13
C GLY A 139 -17.25 -14.56 12.53
N SER A 140 -18.24 -15.23 13.10
CA SER A 140 -18.60 -15.18 14.52
C SER A 140 -18.61 -16.59 15.10
#